data_AF-A0A537SR76-F1
#
_entry.id   AF-A0A537SR76-F1
#
_cell.length_a   1.000
_cell.length_b   1.000
_cell.length_c   1.000
_cell.angle_alpha   90.00
_cell.angle_beta   90.00
_cell.angle_gamma   90.00
#
_symmetry.space_group_name_H-M   'P 1'
#
loop_
_entity.id
_entity.type
_entity.pdbx_description
1 polymer ?
#
loop_
_entity_poly.entity_id
_entity_poly.type
_entity_poly.pdbx_seq_one_letter_code
_entity_poly.pdbx_strand_id
1 'polypeptide(L)' 'AEPLNCTINALGYDRVMFAADYPFESVEEAGHFIDNVPLEEEVRQAICSETAARVLKLPRG' A
#
# COMPACT_ATOMS: atom_id res chain seq x y z
N ALA A 1 -10.18 4.84 -2.85
CA ALA A 1 -10.03 6.23 -3.32
C ALA A 1 -9.74 6.18 -4.81
N GLU A 2 -10.24 7.14 -5.59
CA GLU A 2 -10.13 7.11 -7.06
C GLU A 2 -8.68 6.96 -7.57
N PRO A 3 -7.68 7.70 -7.05
CA PRO A 3 -6.31 7.58 -7.55
C PRO A 3 -5.67 6.20 -7.27
N LEU A 4 -5.94 5.63 -6.10
CA LEU A 4 -5.44 4.31 -5.73
C LEU A 4 -6.03 3.23 -6.64
N ASN A 5 -7.34 3.26 -6.86
CA ASN A 5 -8.03 2.29 -7.71
C ASN A 5 -7.58 2.40 -9.17
N CYS A 6 -7.39 3.62 -9.68
CA CYS A 6 -6.84 3.84 -11.02
C CYS A 6 -5.44 3.22 -11.15
N THR A 7 -4.59 3.42 -10.14
CA THR A 7 -3.22 2.88 -10.14
C THR A 7 -3.21 1.36 -10.11
N ILE A 8 -4.02 0.75 -9.24
CA ILE A 8 -4.16 -0.71 -9.15
C ILE A 8 -4.66 -1.28 -10.49
N ASN A 9 -5.67 -0.64 -11.11
CA ASN A 9 -6.21 -1.11 -12.38
C ASN A 9 -5.21 -0.99 -13.53
N ALA A 10 -4.35 0.03 -13.52
CA ALA A 10 -3.37 0.24 -14.59
C ALA A 10 -2.12 -0.63 -14.43
N LEU A 11 -1.68 -0.90 -13.20
CA LEU A 11 -0.38 -1.52 -12.92
C LEU A 11 -0.48 -2.96 -12.39
N GLY A 12 -1.61 -3.35 -11.82
CA GLY A 12 -1.74 -4.52 -10.96
C GLY A 12 -1.34 -4.20 -9.52
N TYR A 13 -2.10 -4.76 -8.55
CA TYR A 13 -1.86 -4.51 -7.12
C TYR A 13 -0.50 -5.03 -6.63
N ASP A 14 0.05 -6.04 -7.28
CA ASP A 14 1.37 -6.62 -6.98
C ASP A 14 2.55 -5.71 -7.37
N ARG A 15 2.27 -4.54 -7.96
CA ARG A 15 3.25 -3.52 -8.34
C ARG A 15 3.06 -2.20 -7.59
N VAL A 16 2.18 -2.15 -6.59
CA VAL A 16 1.87 -0.96 -5.79
C VAL A 16 2.30 -1.20 -4.35
N MET A 17 2.90 -0.19 -3.70
CA MET A 17 3.32 -0.24 -2.30
C MET A 17 2.80 0.98 -1.55
N PHE A 18 2.36 0.79 -0.32
CA PHE A 18 2.03 1.87 0.60
C PHE A 18 3.29 2.54 1.16
N ALA A 19 3.24 3.86 1.34
CA ALA A 19 4.28 4.66 1.99
C ALA A 19 3.64 5.91 2.63
N ALA A 20 4.28 6.43 3.70
CA ALA A 20 3.78 7.58 4.47
C ALA A 20 4.60 8.87 4.29
N ASP A 21 5.71 8.83 3.53
CA ASP A 21 6.61 9.98 3.27
C ASP A 21 7.06 10.78 4.51
N TYR A 22 7.32 10.08 5.62
CA TYR A 22 7.89 10.67 6.83
C TYR A 22 9.34 11.13 6.58
N PRO A 23 9.78 12.31 7.06
CA PRO A 23 9.11 13.21 8.01
C PRO A 23 8.34 14.38 7.37
N PHE A 24 8.02 14.32 6.08
CA PHE A 24 7.36 15.41 5.38
C PHE A 24 5.84 15.38 5.54
N GLU A 25 5.25 14.18 5.60
CA GLU A 25 3.81 13.94 5.79
C GLU A 25 3.52 13.20 7.12
N SER A 26 2.27 13.23 7.59
CA SER A 26 1.84 12.53 8.81
C SER A 26 1.69 11.03 8.58
N VAL A 27 2.36 10.25 9.43
CA VAL A 27 2.24 8.78 9.44
C VAL A 27 0.84 8.36 9.86
N GLU A 28 0.24 9.08 10.80
CA GLU A 28 -1.11 8.83 11.30
C GLU A 28 -2.17 9.03 10.21
N GLU A 29 -2.08 10.14 9.46
CA GLU A 29 -3.01 10.41 8.34
C GLU A 29 -2.87 9.37 7.22
N ALA A 30 -1.64 9.00 6.87
CA ALA A 30 -1.39 7.96 5.86
C ALA A 30 -1.92 6.58 6.32
N GLY A 31 -1.71 6.22 7.59
CA GLY A 31 -2.24 5.01 8.21
C GLY A 31 -3.77 4.99 8.19
N HIS A 32 -4.40 6.07 8.63
CA HIS A 32 -5.86 6.20 8.59
C HIS A 32 -6.42 6.10 7.17
N PHE A 33 -5.74 6.67 6.17
CA PHE A 33 -6.13 6.53 4.77
C PHE A 33 -6.12 5.07 4.34
N ILE A 34 -5.00 4.36 4.54
CA ILE A 34 -4.89 2.99 4.04
C ILE A 34 -5.83 2.05 4.80
N ASP A 35 -6.04 2.24 6.10
CA ASP A 35 -6.94 1.40 6.90
C ASP A 35 -8.41 1.52 6.46
N ASN A 36 -8.85 2.71 6.05
CA ASN A 36 -10.26 2.98 5.74
C ASN A 36 -10.61 2.90 4.25
N VAL A 37 -9.63 2.83 3.36
CA VAL A 37 -9.90 2.71 1.93
C VAL A 37 -10.47 1.32 1.61
N PRO A 38 -11.60 1.22 0.88
CA PRO A 38 -12.21 -0.06 0.56
C PRO A 38 -11.33 -0.83 -0.43
N LEU A 39 -10.76 -1.93 0.04
CA LEU A 39 -9.94 -2.89 -0.70
C LEU A 39 -10.28 -4.29 -0.21
N GLU A 40 -10.25 -5.26 -1.13
CA GLU A 40 -10.21 -6.68 -0.77
C GLU A 40 -8.98 -6.97 0.09
N GLU A 41 -9.08 -7.96 0.97
CA GLU A 41 -8.05 -8.25 1.97
C GLU A 41 -6.72 -8.64 1.32
N GLU A 42 -6.75 -9.44 0.26
CA GLU A 42 -5.54 -9.86 -0.46
C GLU A 42 -4.83 -8.66 -1.11
N VAL A 43 -5.60 -7.70 -1.63
CA VAL A 43 -5.07 -6.47 -2.23
C VAL A 43 -4.43 -5.59 -1.15
N ARG A 44 -5.07 -5.48 0.02
CA ARG A 44 -4.54 -4.76 1.18
C ARG A 44 -3.22 -5.35 1.65
N GLN A 45 -3.15 -6.66 1.85
CA GLN A 45 -1.92 -7.34 2.29
C GLN A 45 -0.77 -7.13 1.29
N ALA A 46 -1.08 -7.26 -0.01
CA ALA A 46 -0.10 -7.05 -1.06
C ALA A 46 0.48 -5.62 -1.06
N ILE A 47 -0.38 -4.60 -0.95
CA ILE A 47 0.03 -3.19 -0.99
C ILE A 47 0.73 -2.77 0.31
N CYS A 48 0.25 -3.23 1.46
CA CYS A 48 0.76 -2.82 2.76
C CYS A 48 2.06 -3.51 3.18
N SER A 49 2.35 -4.72 2.68
CA SER A 49 3.51 -5.49 3.16
C SER A 49 4.16 -6.39 2.11
N GLU A 50 3.40 -7.25 1.42
CA GLU A 50 4.03 -8.35 0.66
C GLU A 50 4.82 -7.86 -0.55
N THR A 51 4.32 -6.83 -1.25
CA THR A 51 5.01 -6.25 -2.40
C THR A 51 6.35 -5.64 -1.97
N ALA A 52 6.36 -4.90 -0.86
CA ALA A 52 7.58 -4.34 -0.29
C ALA A 52 8.55 -5.44 0.15
N ALA A 53 8.06 -6.47 0.86
CA ALA A 53 8.89 -7.58 1.29
C ALA A 53 9.56 -8.31 0.11
N ARG A 54 8.83 -8.51 -0.99
CA ARG A 54 9.36 -9.13 -2.22
C ARG A 54 10.36 -8.22 -2.94
N VAL A 55 10.03 -6.95 -3.16
CA VAL A 55 10.86 -6.01 -3.95
C VAL A 55 12.13 -5.64 -3.19
N LEU A 56 12.01 -5.37 -1.89
CA LEU A 56 13.10 -4.91 -1.04
C LEU A 56 13.83 -6.07 -0.32
N LYS A 57 13.40 -7.32 -0.56
CA LYS A 57 14.00 -8.55 0.02
C LYS A 57 13.99 -8.54 1.56
N LEU A 58 12.86 -8.14 2.14
CA LEU A 58 12.69 -8.12 3.59
C LEU A 58 12.39 -9.54 4.11
N PRO A 59 12.80 -9.88 5.35
CA PRO A 59 12.38 -11.12 5.99
C PRO A 59 10.85 -11.13 6.11
N ARG A 60 10.23 -12.26 5.75
CA ARG A 60 8.80 -12.47 5.98
C ARG A 60 8.61 -12.98 7.40
N GLY A 61 7.72 -12.32 8.14
CA GLY A 61 7.29 -12.76 9.47
C GLY A 61 6.50 -14.07 9.42
#